data_AF-A0A371EQE7-F1
#
_entry.id   AF-A0A371EQE7-F1
#
_cell.length_a   1.000
_cell.length_b   1.000
_cell.length_c   1.000
_cell.angle_alpha   90.00
_cell.angle_beta   90.00
_cell.angle_gamma   90.00
#
_symmetry.space_group_name_H-M   'P 1'
#
loop_
_entity.id
_entity.type
_entity.pdbx_description
1 polymer ?
#
loop_
_entity_poly.entity_id
_entity_poly.type
_entity_poly.pdbx_seq_one_letter_code
_entity_poly.pdbx_strand_id
1 'polypeptide(L)'
;LAIIIFQLGLYQSIQKVFGPVVLARITGVLSIPILQSYPFMARLSGCTLYIAIYTASILNNVMIEIISAGLFILQNRAVEQRQRGIANGICMTAMSASKVIGPAAGGA
;
A
#
# COMPACT_ATOMS: atom_id res chain seq x y z
N LEU A 1 0.24 10.70 11.72
CA LEU A 1 1.09 11.88 11.45
C LEU A 1 2.34 11.53 10.63
N ALA A 2 3.18 10.60 11.09
CA ALA A 2 4.42 10.21 10.38
C ALA A 2 4.19 9.76 8.93
N ILE A 3 3.14 8.95 8.68
CA ILE A 3 2.78 8.48 7.33
C ILE A 3 2.38 9.65 6.41
N ILE A 4 1.65 10.63 6.94
CA ILE A 4 1.21 11.83 6.19
C ILE A 4 2.42 12.71 5.82
N ILE A 5 3.38 12.86 6.72
CA ILE A 5 4.63 13.59 6.48
C ILE A 5 5.48 12.88 5.40
N PHE A 6 5.55 11.55 5.45
CA PHE A 6 6.23 10.75 4.43
C PHE A 6 5.57 10.89 3.05
N GLN A 7 4.24 10.89 2.98
CA GLN A 7 3.49 11.13 1.75
C GLN A 7 3.73 12.52 1.15
N LEU A 8 3.65 13.57 1.97
CA LEU A 8 3.74 14.94 1.48
C LEU A 8 5.16 15.31 1.03
N GLY A 9 6.21 14.76 1.66
CA GLY A 9 7.60 15.09 1.34
C GLY A 9 8.30 14.07 0.43
N LEU A 10 8.52 12.87 0.96
CA LEU A 10 9.37 11.84 0.33
C LEU A 10 8.71 11.22 -0.88
N TYR A 11 7.42 10.90 -0.78
CA TYR A 11 6.69 10.25 -1.88
C TYR A 11 6.61 11.12 -3.13
N GLN A 12 6.27 12.41 -2.99
CA GLN A 12 6.25 13.35 -4.13
C GLN A 12 7.61 13.45 -4.82
N SER A 13 8.71 13.42 -4.05
CA SER A 13 10.07 13.50 -4.57
C SER A 13 10.43 12.24 -5.37
N ILE A 14 10.14 11.06 -4.82
CA ILE A 14 10.43 9.77 -5.47
C ILE A 14 9.56 9.56 -6.72
N GLN A 15 8.30 9.95 -6.65
CA GLN A 15 7.36 9.83 -7.77
C GLN A 15 7.71 10.71 -8.96
N LYS A 16 8.25 11.92 -8.73
CA LYS A 16 8.73 12.79 -9.81
C LYS A 16 9.88 12.17 -10.61
N VAL A 17 10.68 11.31 -9.99
CA VAL A 17 11.86 10.69 -10.61
C VAL A 17 11.51 9.41 -11.36
N PHE A 18 10.75 8.50 -10.76
CA PHE A 18 10.49 7.17 -11.34
C PHE A 18 9.16 7.04 -12.08
N GLY A 19 8.21 7.95 -11.84
CA GLY A 19 6.85 7.83 -12.35
C GLY A 19 6.01 6.78 -11.58
N PRO A 20 4.69 6.99 -11.49
CA PRO A 20 3.81 6.19 -10.62
C PRO A 20 3.71 4.71 -11.02
N VAL A 21 3.87 4.39 -12.31
CA VAL A 21 3.76 3.02 -12.82
C VAL A 21 4.98 2.16 -12.45
N VAL A 22 6.20 2.71 -12.56
CA VAL A 22 7.43 1.97 -12.23
C VAL A 22 7.49 1.73 -10.72
N LEU A 23 7.10 2.73 -9.92
CA LEU A 23 6.98 2.59 -8.47
C LEU A 23 5.96 1.52 -8.07
N ALA A 24 4.78 1.51 -8.67
CA ALA A 24 3.79 0.46 -8.40
C ALA A 24 4.31 -0.95 -8.74
N ARG A 25 5.07 -1.09 -9.84
CA ARG A 25 5.68 -2.37 -10.21
C ARG A 25 6.76 -2.82 -9.23
N ILE A 26 7.70 -1.94 -8.87
CA ILE A 26 8.78 -2.27 -7.92
C ILE A 26 8.19 -2.67 -6.57
N THR A 27 7.23 -1.89 -6.08
CA THR A 27 6.54 -2.17 -4.81
C THR A 27 5.76 -3.48 -4.86
N GLY A 28 5.10 -3.78 -6.00
CA GLY A 28 4.40 -5.04 -6.21
C GLY A 28 5.33 -6.25 -6.25
N VAL A 29 6.55 -6.12 -6.77
CA VAL A 29 7.55 -7.19 -6.73
C VAL A 29 8.09 -7.37 -5.31
N LEU A 30 8.31 -6.27 -4.59
CA LEU A 30 8.85 -6.30 -3.23
C LEU A 30 7.83 -6.80 -2.19
N SER A 31 6.53 -6.74 -2.47
CA SER A 31 5.51 -7.33 -1.59
C SER A 31 5.52 -8.86 -1.60
N ILE A 32 5.92 -9.51 -2.70
CA ILE A 32 5.99 -10.98 -2.81
C ILE A 32 6.88 -11.61 -1.73
N PRO A 33 8.17 -11.22 -1.56
CA PRO A 33 9.01 -11.81 -0.52
C PRO A 33 8.50 -11.48 0.89
N ILE A 34 7.86 -10.33 1.09
CA ILE A 34 7.24 -9.97 2.39
C ILE A 34 6.07 -10.90 2.69
N LEU A 35 5.19 -11.17 1.72
CA LEU A 35 4.08 -12.09 1.91
C LEU A 35 4.56 -13.52 2.19
N GLN A 36 5.61 -13.94 1.49
CA GLN A 36 6.26 -15.23 1.73
C GLN A 36 6.91 -15.32 3.12
N SER A 37 7.24 -14.19 3.74
CA SER A 37 7.84 -14.16 5.09
C SER A 37 6.82 -14.45 6.20
N TYR A 38 5.52 -14.19 5.99
CA TYR A 38 4.47 -14.44 6.98
C TYR A 38 4.36 -15.90 7.47
N PRO A 39 4.37 -16.94 6.61
CA PRO A 39 4.38 -18.32 7.09
C PRO A 39 5.65 -18.67 7.88
N PHE A 40 6.78 -18.00 7.62
CA PHE A 40 8.00 -18.19 8.42
C PHE A 40 7.90 -17.54 9.80
N MET A 41 7.15 -16.44 9.95
CA MET A 41 6.91 -15.81 11.26
C MET A 41 6.28 -16.77 12.28
N ALA A 42 5.48 -17.74 11.83
CA ALA A 42 4.90 -18.77 12.69
C ALA A 42 5.96 -19.68 13.38
N ARG A 43 7.21 -19.69 12.88
CA ARG A 43 8.32 -20.48 13.45
C ARG A 43 9.21 -19.65 14.40
N LEU A 44 9.01 -18.34 14.50
CA LEU A 44 9.77 -17.47 15.38
C LEU A 44 9.02 -17.25 16.71
N SER A 45 9.76 -17.08 17.81
CA SER A 45 9.19 -16.83 19.13
C SER A 45 9.92 -15.68 19.85
N GLY A 46 9.20 -14.98 20.74
CA GLY A 46 9.74 -13.93 21.61
C GLY A 46 10.07 -12.61 20.89
N CYS A 47 11.19 -11.99 21.27
CA CYS A 47 11.59 -10.66 20.77
C CYS A 47 11.79 -10.60 19.26
N THR A 48 12.30 -11.68 18.65
CA THR A 48 12.54 -11.72 17.20
C THR A 48 11.24 -11.69 16.41
N LEU A 49 10.18 -12.34 16.93
CA LEU A 49 8.85 -12.28 16.33
C LEU A 49 8.29 -10.85 16.39
N TYR A 50 8.43 -10.18 17.54
CA TYR A 50 7.95 -8.81 17.73
C TYR A 50 8.63 -7.82 16.77
N ILE A 51 9.97 -7.91 16.65
CA ILE A 51 10.75 -7.08 15.71
C ILE A 51 10.31 -7.36 14.27
N ALA A 52 10.19 -8.63 13.88
CA ALA A 52 9.80 -9.00 12.53
C ALA A 52 8.39 -8.50 12.17
N ILE A 53 7.41 -8.65 13.07
CA ILE A 53 6.04 -8.17 12.86
C ILE A 53 6.03 -6.65 12.72
N TYR A 54 6.76 -5.93 13.57
CA TYR A 54 6.79 -4.47 13.53
C TYR A 54 7.43 -3.95 12.24
N THR A 55 8.58 -4.52 11.84
CA THR A 55 9.23 -4.19 10.57
C THR A 55 8.33 -4.52 9.38
N ALA A 56 7.73 -5.71 9.34
CA ALA A 56 6.82 -6.10 8.26
C ALA A 56 5.58 -5.20 8.20
N SER A 57 5.03 -4.80 9.35
CA SER A 57 3.87 -3.91 9.42
C SER A 57 4.20 -2.51 8.91
N ILE A 58 5.35 -1.94 9.30
CA ILE A 58 5.80 -0.65 8.77
C ILE A 58 5.99 -0.75 7.26
N LEU A 59 6.68 -1.80 6.79
CA LEU A 59 7.01 -1.97 5.38
C LEU A 59 5.73 -2.09 4.54
N ASN A 60 4.77 -2.93 4.95
CA ASN A 60 3.48 -3.04 4.28
C ASN A 60 2.71 -1.72 4.26
N ASN A 61 2.68 -0.97 5.36
CA ASN A 61 2.01 0.33 5.40
C ASN A 61 2.63 1.32 4.40
N VAL A 62 3.96 1.39 4.34
CA VAL A 62 4.68 2.24 3.38
C VAL A 62 4.38 1.82 1.94
N MET A 63 4.36 0.51 1.66
CA MET A 63 4.06 -0.01 0.33
C MET A 63 2.65 0.29 -0.15
N ILE A 64 1.65 0.04 0.69
CA ILE A 64 0.24 0.34 0.39
C ILE A 64 0.10 1.82 0.07
N GLU A 65 0.79 2.67 0.81
CA GLU A 65 0.75 4.12 0.62
C GLU A 65 1.41 4.57 -0.69
N ILE A 66 2.50 3.92 -1.08
CA ILE A 66 3.16 4.16 -2.38
C ILE A 66 2.25 3.78 -3.55
N ILE A 67 1.55 2.65 -3.44
CA ILE A 67 0.64 2.15 -4.48
C ILE A 67 -0.62 3.02 -4.55
N SER A 68 -1.23 3.33 -3.41
CA SER A 68 -2.48 4.10 -3.34
C SER A 68 -2.30 5.47 -3.99
N ALA A 69 -1.26 6.20 -3.61
CA ALA A 69 -0.97 7.52 -4.17
C ALA A 69 -0.63 7.45 -5.67
N GLY A 70 0.05 6.40 -6.12
CA GLY A 70 0.40 6.20 -7.53
C GLY A 70 -0.84 5.93 -8.39
N LEU A 71 -1.75 5.10 -7.87
CA LEU A 71 -3.03 4.79 -8.50
C LEU A 71 -3.94 6.02 -8.56
N PHE A 72 -4.04 6.81 -7.49
CA PHE A 72 -4.81 8.06 -7.50
C PHE A 72 -4.34 9.02 -8.58
N ILE A 73 -3.02 9.12 -8.79
CA ILE A 73 -2.45 10.01 -9.82
C ILE A 73 -2.73 9.48 -11.22
N LEU A 74 -2.65 8.16 -11.41
CA LEU A 74 -3.00 7.54 -12.68
C LEU A 74 -4.49 7.71 -13.01
N GLN A 75 -5.38 7.51 -12.03
CA GLN A 75 -6.82 7.73 -12.17
C GLN A 75 -7.16 9.20 -12.48
N ASN A 76 -6.53 10.13 -11.76
CA ASN A 76 -6.70 11.56 -12.03
C ASN A 76 -6.23 11.95 -13.44
N ARG A 77 -5.23 11.26 -14.03
CA ARG A 77 -4.81 11.49 -15.42
C ARG A 77 -5.73 10.82 -16.44
N ALA A 78 -6.31 9.67 -16.11
CA ALA A 78 -7.19 8.91 -17.01
C ALA A 78 -8.63 9.45 -17.07
N VAL A 79 -9.08 10.15 -16.02
CA VAL A 79 -10.47 10.62 -15.88
C VAL A 79 -10.55 12.15 -16.02
N GLU A 80 -11.54 12.60 -16.79
CA GLU A 80 -11.87 14.02 -16.93
C GLU A 80 -12.17 14.68 -15.57
N GLN A 81 -11.75 15.94 -15.40
CA GLN A 81 -11.85 16.67 -14.12
C GLN A 81 -13.25 16.61 -13.48
N ARG A 82 -14.32 16.65 -14.29
CA ARG A 82 -15.70 16.57 -13.83
C ARG A 82 -16.07 15.23 -13.20
N GLN A 83 -15.44 14.13 -13.66
CA GLN A 83 -15.74 12.77 -13.21
C GLN A 83 -14.75 12.25 -12.17
N ARG A 84 -13.68 12.98 -11.85
CA ARG A 84 -12.68 12.58 -10.84
C ARG A 84 -13.30 12.30 -9.47
N GLY A 85 -14.31 13.08 -9.06
CA GLY A 85 -15.03 12.85 -7.81
C GLY A 85 -15.76 11.50 -7.77
N ILE A 86 -16.42 11.13 -8.86
CA ILE A 86 -17.13 9.84 -8.98
C ILE A 86 -16.12 8.69 -9.04
N ALA A 87 -15.06 8.83 -9.84
CA ALA A 87 -14.02 7.81 -9.97
C ALA A 87 -13.32 7.53 -8.63
N ASN A 88 -12.93 8.58 -7.89
CA ASN A 88 -12.32 8.44 -6.57
C ASN A 88 -13.30 7.82 -5.57
N GLY A 89 -14.60 8.17 -5.64
CA GLY A 89 -15.64 7.57 -4.81
C GLY A 89 -15.76 6.05 -5.01
N ILE A 90 -15.81 5.60 -6.27
CA ILE A 90 -15.84 4.17 -6.61
C ILE A 90 -14.59 3.45 -6.09
N CYS A 91 -13.41 4.05 -6.29
CA CYS A 91 -12.15 3.46 -5.84
C CYS A 91 -12.08 3.33 -4.32
N MET A 92 -12.55 4.33 -3.57
CA MET A 92 -12.63 4.29 -2.11
C MET A 92 -13.63 3.22 -1.62
N THR A 93 -14.78 3.07 -2.28
CA THR A 93 -15.74 2.01 -1.97
C THR A 93 -15.14 0.62 -2.21
N ALA A 94 -14.49 0.41 -3.36
CA ALA A 94 -13.83 -0.86 -3.69
C ALA A 94 -12.70 -1.19 -2.70
N MET A 95 -11.90 -0.19 -2.31
CA MET A 95 -10.85 -0.35 -1.32
C MET A 95 -11.41 -0.75 0.05
N SER A 96 -12.48 -0.09 0.50
CA SER A 96 -13.13 -0.40 1.78
C SER A 96 -13.72 -1.82 1.79
N ALA A 97 -14.43 -2.20 0.72
CA ALA A 97 -14.95 -3.56 0.58
C ALA A 97 -13.83 -4.61 0.64
N SER A 98 -12.72 -4.37 -0.08
CA SER A 98 -11.56 -5.27 -0.08
C SER A 98 -10.92 -5.39 1.31
N LYS A 99 -10.83 -4.29 2.06
CA LYS A 99 -10.34 -4.28 3.44
C LYS A 99 -11.21 -5.09 4.40
N VAL A 100 -12.50 -5.23 4.13
CA VAL A 100 -13.42 -6.06 4.94
C VAL A 100 -13.36 -7.53 4.54
N ILE A 101 -13.26 -7.81 3.23
CA ILE A 101 -13.15 -9.18 2.71
C ILE A 101 -11.88 -9.87 3.23
N GLY A 102 -10.76 -9.15 3.34
CA GLY A 102 -9.49 -9.71 3.83
C GLY A 102 -9.62 -10.42 5.20
N PRO A 103 -10.02 -9.71 6.27
CA PRO A 103 -10.28 -10.32 7.58
C PRO A 103 -11.40 -11.36 7.56
N ALA A 104 -12.49 -11.12 6.83
CA ALA A 104 -13.61 -12.07 6.76
C ALA A 104 -13.25 -13.40 6.10
N ALA A 105 -12.41 -13.38 5.05
CA ALA A 105 -11.91 -14.58 4.38
C ALA A 105 -10.77 -15.26 5.15
N GLY A 106 -10.00 -14.49 5.91
CA GLY A 106 -8.90 -14.97 6.75
C GLY A 106 -9.32 -15.58 8.08
N GLY A 107 -10.61 -15.56 8.42
CA GLY A 107 -11.17 -16.14 9.64
C GLY A 107 -10.96 -15.29 10.89
N ALA A 108 -11.17 -13.98 10.80
CA ALA A 108 -11.28 -13.09 11.97
C ALA A 108 -12.42 -13.49 12.91
#